data_AF-A0A7W6HP65-F1
#
_entry.id   AF-A0A7W6HP65-F1
#
_cell.length_a   1.000
_cell.length_b   1.000
_cell.length_c   1.000
_cell.angle_alpha   90.00
_cell.angle_beta   90.00
_cell.angle_gamma   90.00
#
_symmetry.space_group_name_H-M   'P 1'
#
loop_
_entity.id
_entity.type
_entity.pdbx_description
1 polymer ?
#
loop_
_entity_poly.entity_id
_entity_poly.type
_entity_poly.pdbx_seq_one_letter_code
_entity_poly.pdbx_strand_id
1 'polypeptide(L)'
;MPVNLDKSVRDSLGLGAGPRDDVVLERLMKERIWTFGKAGTKEVFAPQLGLESGGWLRGYSHPNEHSWRVKGGAVELLNQNNTVSTRFDHVKLVDGRLQMEGRFRLPGEASVHYLHESGARKLPDNRTALIVPIHDAYFIYGINLLFQSMGADYDVVFVFSTDADRLQFRQMHQASAYLSYTSIVLSDYFSASALSVVAEQRTWPTIKKFLALALIHQSYDYIHCVDAETYVLNPTGWTQASEAIASASRWYGGTLTANHTSERQIMYASSVLLAPIADHENIQTVSGNWAFYTWWWDLPVYVAKSVPGFLEWIGWDMSLQFVERLVHSVFDHITYQFYMALHGGFSFTVVEGMNHALEFSTANLVSRVHKQIHPMRWTNALAYAQDPGFFRQNDYLAVYHIDRKTFPQFNPD
;
A
#
# COMPACT_ATOMS: atom_id res chain seq x y z
N MET A 1 -23.37 -0.03 -12.92
CA MET A 1 -24.21 0.77 -12.00
C MET A 1 -23.64 0.61 -10.59
N PRO A 2 -23.57 1.68 -9.79
CA PRO A 2 -23.15 1.57 -8.39
C PRO A 2 -24.10 0.63 -7.63
N VAL A 3 -23.56 -0.13 -6.68
CA VAL A 3 -24.35 -1.03 -5.83
C VAL A 3 -25.32 -0.20 -5.00
N ASN A 4 -26.61 -0.51 -5.08
CA ASN A 4 -27.64 0.10 -4.27
C ASN A 4 -27.67 -0.62 -2.90
N LEU A 5 -26.62 -0.42 -2.11
CA LEU A 5 -26.58 -0.88 -0.73
C LEU A 5 -27.60 -0.07 0.07
N ASP A 6 -28.44 -0.75 0.85
CA ASP A 6 -29.25 -0.10 1.88
C ASP A 6 -28.31 0.70 2.80
N LYS A 7 -28.70 1.93 3.15
CA LYS A 7 -27.91 2.82 4.01
C LYS A 7 -27.56 2.14 5.34
N SER A 8 -28.47 1.37 5.91
CA SER A 8 -28.24 0.59 7.14
C SER A 8 -27.14 -0.46 6.99
N VAL A 9 -27.04 -1.09 5.82
CA VAL A 9 -25.99 -2.06 5.48
C VAL A 9 -24.67 -1.33 5.27
N ARG A 10 -24.65 -0.21 4.55
CA ARG A 10 -23.45 0.63 4.38
C ARG A 10 -22.85 1.05 5.72
N ASP A 11 -23.68 1.60 6.60
CA ASP A 11 -23.28 2.07 7.91
C ASP A 11 -22.76 0.90 8.78
N SER A 12 -23.39 -0.29 8.69
CA SER A 12 -22.96 -1.49 9.42
C SER A 12 -21.64 -2.10 8.91
N LEU A 13 -21.31 -1.88 7.63
CA LEU A 13 -20.09 -2.36 6.98
C LEU A 13 -18.97 -1.32 6.97
N GLY A 14 -19.20 -0.12 7.50
CA GLY A 14 -18.27 1.00 7.41
C GLY A 14 -18.02 1.46 5.96
N LEU A 15 -18.94 1.18 5.04
CA LEU A 15 -18.82 1.52 3.61
C LEU A 15 -19.42 2.91 3.35
N GLY A 16 -18.72 3.73 2.57
CA GLY A 16 -19.17 5.04 2.12
C GLY A 16 -19.97 4.96 0.81
N ALA A 17 -19.88 6.01 -0.01
CA ALA A 17 -20.50 6.08 -1.33
C ALA A 17 -19.45 6.30 -2.44
N GLY A 18 -18.25 5.72 -2.30
CA GLY A 18 -17.09 6.11 -3.10
C GLY A 18 -16.04 5.02 -3.30
N PRO A 19 -14.96 5.31 -4.04
CA PRO A 19 -13.92 4.34 -4.43
C PRO A 19 -13.24 3.60 -3.26
N ARG A 20 -13.34 4.12 -2.04
CA ARG A 20 -12.87 3.49 -0.80
C ARG A 20 -13.58 2.17 -0.47
N ASP A 21 -14.78 1.99 -1.00
CA ASP A 21 -15.63 0.84 -0.69
C ASP A 21 -15.01 -0.47 -1.18
N ASP A 22 -14.16 -0.43 -2.21
CA ASP A 22 -13.58 -1.63 -2.80
C ASP A 22 -12.58 -2.33 -1.88
N VAL A 23 -11.69 -1.57 -1.23
CA VAL A 23 -10.66 -2.12 -0.33
C VAL A 23 -11.27 -2.66 0.95
N VAL A 24 -12.22 -1.92 1.54
CA VAL A 24 -12.94 -2.35 2.75
C VAL A 24 -13.75 -3.60 2.46
N LEU A 25 -14.47 -3.64 1.34
CA LEU A 25 -15.22 -4.82 0.92
C LEU A 25 -14.29 -6.00 0.65
N GLU A 26 -13.14 -5.82 0.00
CA GLU A 26 -12.18 -6.91 -0.23
C GLU A 26 -11.71 -7.52 1.10
N ARG A 27 -11.36 -6.70 2.09
CA ARG A 27 -10.96 -7.18 3.43
C ARG A 27 -12.09 -7.97 4.09
N LEU A 28 -13.30 -7.42 4.10
CA LEU A 28 -14.49 -8.09 4.64
C LEU A 28 -14.74 -9.44 3.98
N MET A 29 -14.64 -9.52 2.65
CA MET A 29 -14.82 -10.77 1.90
C MET A 29 -13.81 -11.85 2.31
N LYS A 30 -12.57 -11.47 2.62
CA LYS A 30 -11.48 -12.37 3.06
C LYS A 30 -11.63 -12.84 4.52
N GLU A 31 -12.27 -12.05 5.37
CA GLU A 31 -12.50 -12.34 6.79
C GLU A 31 -13.74 -13.20 7.06
N ARG A 32 -14.44 -13.67 6.01
CA ARG A 32 -15.69 -14.44 6.12
C ARG A 32 -15.61 -15.73 5.32
N ILE A 33 -16.44 -16.68 5.72
CA ILE A 33 -16.72 -17.92 4.98
C ILE A 33 -18.11 -17.79 4.39
N TRP A 34 -18.22 -18.17 3.11
CA TRP A 34 -19.41 -17.93 2.31
C TRP A 34 -20.04 -19.25 1.88
N THR A 35 -21.35 -19.29 1.77
CA THR A 35 -22.09 -20.31 1.02
C THR A 35 -22.47 -19.71 -0.32
N PHE A 36 -22.08 -20.38 -1.41
CA PHE A 36 -22.36 -19.99 -2.79
C PHE A 36 -23.35 -20.96 -3.43
N GLY A 37 -24.38 -20.46 -4.11
CA GLY A 37 -25.39 -21.29 -4.75
C GLY A 37 -26.32 -20.54 -5.71
N LYS A 38 -27.38 -21.21 -6.18
CA LYS A 38 -28.40 -20.64 -7.08
C LYS A 38 -29.62 -20.19 -6.27
N ALA A 39 -29.97 -18.91 -6.38
CA ALA A 39 -31.11 -18.34 -5.67
C ALA A 39 -32.43 -18.91 -6.21
N GLY A 40 -33.41 -19.06 -5.33
CA GLY A 40 -34.71 -19.64 -5.67
C GLY A 40 -34.71 -21.17 -5.86
N THR A 41 -33.58 -21.85 -5.68
CA THR A 41 -33.47 -23.32 -5.70
C THR A 41 -32.86 -23.85 -4.40
N LYS A 42 -32.76 -25.18 -4.25
CA LYS A 42 -32.02 -25.83 -3.14
C LYS A 42 -30.55 -26.08 -3.48
N GLU A 43 -30.08 -25.55 -4.60
CA GLU A 43 -28.76 -25.87 -5.14
C GLU A 43 -27.67 -25.04 -4.44
N VAL A 44 -26.70 -25.75 -3.85
CA VAL A 44 -25.53 -25.18 -3.20
C VAL A 44 -24.31 -25.63 -4.01
N PHE A 45 -23.59 -24.66 -4.59
CA PHE A 45 -22.37 -24.93 -5.36
C PHE A 45 -21.16 -25.12 -4.44
N ALA A 46 -21.05 -24.29 -3.40
CA ALA A 46 -19.99 -24.39 -2.41
C ALA A 46 -20.51 -24.02 -1.01
N PRO A 47 -20.57 -24.96 -0.06
CA PRO A 47 -21.08 -24.68 1.29
C PRO A 47 -20.11 -23.83 2.13
N GLN A 48 -18.80 -23.92 1.85
CA GLN A 48 -17.72 -23.24 2.57
C GLN A 48 -16.69 -22.67 1.58
N LEU A 49 -17.09 -21.60 0.90
CA LEU A 49 -16.25 -20.82 0.00
C LEU A 49 -15.41 -19.81 0.80
N GLY A 50 -14.08 -19.90 0.64
CA GLY A 50 -13.15 -18.85 1.05
C GLY A 50 -12.74 -17.99 -0.13
N LEU A 51 -12.73 -16.68 0.06
CA LEU A 51 -12.23 -15.71 -0.92
C LEU A 51 -10.84 -15.26 -0.46
N GLU A 52 -9.79 -15.71 -1.15
CA GLU A 52 -8.40 -15.49 -0.76
C GLU A 52 -7.75 -14.38 -1.60
N SER A 53 -6.66 -13.80 -1.11
CA SER A 53 -5.90 -12.76 -1.81
C SER A 53 -5.48 -13.17 -3.21
N GLY A 54 -5.35 -12.18 -4.11
CA GLY A 54 -5.07 -12.43 -5.52
C GLY A 54 -6.26 -12.93 -6.33
N GLY A 55 -7.44 -13.07 -5.72
CA GLY A 55 -8.63 -13.57 -6.39
C GLY A 55 -8.74 -15.08 -6.39
N TRP A 56 -8.03 -15.79 -5.49
CA TRP A 56 -8.13 -17.24 -5.36
C TRP A 56 -9.40 -17.65 -4.62
N LEU A 57 -10.00 -18.78 -5.02
CA LEU A 57 -11.17 -19.38 -4.38
C LEU A 57 -10.73 -20.64 -3.63
N ARG A 58 -11.08 -20.74 -2.35
CA ARG A 58 -10.81 -21.92 -1.51
C ARG A 58 -12.11 -22.69 -1.28
N GLY A 59 -12.03 -24.01 -1.39
CA GLY A 59 -13.20 -24.89 -1.18
C GLY A 59 -14.16 -24.97 -2.38
N TYR A 60 -13.77 -24.42 -3.53
CA TYR A 60 -14.57 -24.46 -4.77
C TYR A 60 -13.67 -24.33 -6.00
N SER A 61 -14.04 -25.00 -7.08
CA SER A 61 -13.38 -24.89 -8.38
C SER A 61 -14.37 -25.20 -9.48
N HIS A 62 -14.58 -24.26 -10.38
CA HIS A 62 -15.45 -24.42 -11.54
C HIS A 62 -15.01 -23.48 -12.67
N PRO A 63 -15.10 -23.85 -13.95
CA PRO A 63 -14.64 -22.99 -15.05
C PRO A 63 -15.33 -21.63 -15.14
N ASN A 64 -16.58 -21.53 -14.68
CA ASN A 64 -17.33 -20.29 -14.67
C ASN A 64 -16.97 -19.38 -13.48
N GLU A 65 -16.33 -19.93 -12.44
CA GLU A 65 -15.96 -19.23 -11.22
C GLU A 65 -14.53 -19.65 -10.84
N HIS A 66 -13.58 -19.08 -11.57
CA HIS A 66 -12.15 -19.35 -11.46
C HIS A 66 -11.44 -18.34 -10.55
N SER A 67 -11.98 -17.14 -10.44
CA SER A 67 -11.42 -16.09 -9.59
C SER A 67 -12.48 -15.13 -9.07
N TRP A 68 -12.07 -14.28 -8.15
CA TRP A 68 -12.89 -13.18 -7.66
C TRP A 68 -12.12 -11.87 -7.65
N ARG A 69 -12.87 -10.76 -7.60
CA ARG A 69 -12.35 -9.42 -7.28
C ARG A 69 -13.46 -8.57 -6.68
N VAL A 70 -13.08 -7.42 -6.13
CA VAL A 70 -14.00 -6.32 -5.86
C VAL A 70 -13.79 -5.26 -6.94
N LYS A 71 -14.89 -4.73 -7.48
CA LYS A 71 -14.84 -3.63 -8.45
C LYS A 71 -16.09 -2.76 -8.40
N GLY A 72 -15.92 -1.47 -8.13
CA GLY A 72 -17.01 -0.49 -8.14
C GLY A 72 -18.10 -0.84 -7.13
N GLY A 73 -17.70 -1.15 -5.91
CA GLY A 73 -18.52 -1.46 -4.74
C GLY A 73 -19.15 -2.86 -4.73
N ALA A 74 -18.81 -3.74 -5.67
CA ALA A 74 -19.41 -5.07 -5.79
C ALA A 74 -18.36 -6.19 -5.85
N VAL A 75 -18.74 -7.35 -5.35
CA VAL A 75 -18.01 -8.59 -5.54
C VAL A 75 -18.31 -9.15 -6.93
N GLU A 76 -17.29 -9.54 -7.67
CA GLU A 76 -17.40 -10.21 -8.96
C GLU A 76 -16.71 -11.56 -8.91
N LEU A 77 -17.39 -12.60 -9.40
CA LEU A 77 -16.77 -13.86 -9.79
C LEU A 77 -16.47 -13.83 -11.29
N LEU A 78 -15.31 -14.35 -11.66
CA LEU A 78 -14.84 -14.38 -13.04
C LEU A 78 -14.56 -15.82 -13.46
N ASN A 79 -14.81 -16.11 -14.74
CA ASN A 79 -14.48 -17.40 -15.34
C ASN A 79 -12.97 -17.52 -15.65
N GLN A 80 -12.57 -18.67 -16.18
CA GLN A 80 -11.17 -18.94 -16.58
C GLN A 80 -10.58 -17.95 -17.60
N ASN A 81 -11.44 -17.26 -18.36
CA ASN A 81 -11.07 -16.23 -19.34
C ASN A 81 -11.13 -14.80 -18.74
N ASN A 82 -11.23 -14.67 -17.41
CA ASN A 82 -11.40 -13.41 -16.68
C ASN A 82 -12.64 -12.59 -17.10
N THR A 83 -13.66 -13.25 -17.65
CA THR A 83 -14.97 -12.63 -17.92
C THR A 83 -15.84 -12.75 -16.68
N VAL A 84 -16.53 -11.67 -16.30
CA VAL A 84 -17.44 -11.65 -15.14
C VAL A 84 -18.57 -12.64 -15.37
N SER A 85 -18.63 -13.69 -14.54
CA SER A 85 -19.71 -14.67 -14.58
C SER A 85 -20.87 -14.25 -13.70
N THR A 86 -20.59 -13.68 -12.53
CA THR A 86 -21.58 -13.16 -11.60
C THR A 86 -21.07 -11.87 -10.98
N ARG A 87 -21.91 -10.84 -10.92
CA ARG A 87 -21.65 -9.63 -10.13
C ARG A 87 -22.73 -9.54 -9.07
N PHE A 88 -22.33 -9.52 -7.80
CA PHE A 88 -23.22 -9.40 -6.66
C PHE A 88 -23.51 -7.93 -6.39
N ASP A 89 -24.58 -7.43 -7.01
CA ASP A 89 -25.00 -6.02 -6.96
C ASP A 89 -26.23 -5.79 -6.07
N HIS A 90 -26.73 -6.84 -5.43
CA HIS A 90 -27.76 -6.78 -4.39
C HIS A 90 -27.22 -7.31 -3.08
N VAL A 91 -27.29 -6.53 -2.01
CA VAL A 91 -26.71 -6.89 -0.70
C VAL A 91 -27.71 -6.55 0.40
N LYS A 92 -27.85 -7.47 1.35
CA LYS A 92 -28.73 -7.36 2.52
C LYS A 92 -28.02 -7.86 3.76
N LEU A 93 -28.42 -7.33 4.91
CA LEU A 93 -28.11 -7.89 6.20
C LEU A 93 -29.34 -8.66 6.71
N VAL A 94 -29.17 -9.94 7.01
CA VAL A 94 -30.23 -10.81 7.54
C VAL A 94 -29.68 -11.50 8.78
N ASP A 95 -30.31 -11.29 9.93
CA ASP A 95 -29.86 -11.81 11.22
C ASP A 95 -28.37 -11.52 11.53
N GLY A 96 -27.92 -10.31 11.17
CA GLY A 96 -26.53 -9.87 11.37
C GLY A 96 -25.51 -10.50 10.41
N ARG A 97 -25.96 -11.24 9.39
CA ARG A 97 -25.12 -11.89 8.38
C ARG A 97 -25.34 -11.28 7.00
N LEU A 98 -24.28 -11.17 6.23
CA LEU A 98 -24.36 -10.67 4.87
C LEU A 98 -24.96 -11.70 3.92
N GLN A 99 -25.91 -11.24 3.12
CA GLN A 99 -26.47 -11.99 2.01
C GLN A 99 -26.38 -11.14 0.75
N MET A 100 -25.77 -11.69 -0.28
CA MET A 100 -25.60 -11.02 -1.56
C MET A 100 -26.19 -11.86 -2.68
N GLU A 101 -26.78 -11.21 -3.67
CA GLU A 101 -27.34 -11.84 -4.87
C GLU A 101 -26.84 -11.11 -6.12
N GLY A 102 -26.70 -11.86 -7.21
CA GLY A 102 -26.23 -11.35 -8.49
C GLY A 102 -26.71 -12.20 -9.66
N ARG A 103 -27.03 -11.56 -10.79
CA ARG A 103 -27.38 -12.30 -12.02
C ARG A 103 -26.14 -12.98 -12.60
N PHE A 104 -26.29 -14.22 -13.02
CA PHE A 104 -25.31 -14.92 -13.85
C PHE A 104 -25.33 -14.34 -15.26
N ARG A 105 -24.14 -14.14 -15.86
CA ARG A 105 -23.94 -13.31 -17.06
C ARG A 105 -23.33 -14.06 -18.25
N LEU A 106 -22.87 -15.29 -18.05
CA LEU A 106 -22.35 -16.09 -19.18
C LEU A 106 -23.51 -16.63 -20.02
N PRO A 107 -23.29 -16.94 -21.31
CA PRO A 107 -24.31 -17.54 -22.15
C PRO A 107 -24.87 -18.83 -21.52
N GLY A 108 -26.20 -18.94 -21.43
CA GLY A 108 -26.87 -20.06 -20.79
C GLY A 108 -28.22 -19.68 -20.19
N GLU A 109 -28.69 -20.50 -19.25
CA GLU A 109 -29.91 -20.25 -18.49
C GLU A 109 -29.77 -19.00 -17.62
N ALA A 110 -30.77 -18.12 -17.66
CA ALA A 110 -30.81 -16.95 -16.78
C ALA A 110 -31.03 -17.41 -15.34
N SER A 111 -29.97 -17.36 -14.53
CA SER A 111 -30.01 -17.66 -13.10
C SER A 111 -29.60 -16.46 -12.27
N VAL A 112 -30.01 -16.47 -11.00
CA VAL A 112 -29.48 -15.59 -9.96
C VAL A 112 -28.65 -16.47 -9.03
N HIS A 113 -27.43 -16.04 -8.71
CA HIS A 113 -26.58 -16.69 -7.74
C HIS A 113 -26.55 -15.90 -6.44
N TYR A 114 -26.25 -16.56 -5.33
CA TYR A 114 -26.13 -15.94 -4.01
C TYR A 114 -24.78 -16.22 -3.35
N LEU A 115 -24.34 -15.30 -2.50
CA LEU A 115 -23.28 -15.47 -1.51
C LEU A 115 -23.83 -15.13 -0.13
N HIS A 116 -23.94 -16.12 0.75
CA HIS A 116 -24.43 -15.94 2.12
C HIS A 116 -23.31 -16.18 3.12
N GLU A 117 -23.14 -15.29 4.08
CA GLU A 117 -22.16 -15.45 5.16
C GLU A 117 -22.55 -16.66 6.05
N SER A 118 -21.69 -17.68 6.04
CA SER A 118 -21.89 -18.92 6.79
C SER A 118 -20.98 -19.04 8.00
N GLY A 119 -19.87 -18.30 8.04
CA GLY A 119 -18.98 -18.21 9.19
C GLY A 119 -17.97 -17.06 9.11
N ALA A 120 -17.18 -16.89 10.17
CA ALA A 120 -16.11 -15.92 10.24
C ALA A 120 -14.74 -16.61 10.12
N ARG A 121 -13.79 -15.92 9.51
CA ARG A 121 -12.36 -16.25 9.54
C ARG A 121 -11.64 -15.12 10.26
N LYS A 122 -11.06 -15.42 11.41
CA LYS A 122 -10.26 -14.44 12.15
C LYS A 122 -8.95 -14.21 11.40
N LEU A 123 -8.80 -13.02 10.81
CA LEU A 123 -7.49 -12.50 10.40
C LEU A 123 -6.87 -11.71 11.56
N PRO A 124 -5.54 -11.53 11.58
CA PRO A 124 -4.90 -10.59 12.50
C PRO A 124 -5.51 -9.19 12.37
N ASP A 125 -5.73 -8.52 13.50
CA ASP A 125 -6.17 -7.13 13.50
C ASP A 125 -4.93 -6.23 13.48
N ASN A 126 -4.32 -6.14 12.30
CA ASN A 126 -3.07 -5.41 12.12
C ASN A 126 -3.34 -3.90 12.12
N ARG A 127 -2.56 -3.17 12.92
CA ARG A 127 -2.62 -1.70 13.04
C ARG A 127 -1.70 -0.99 12.04
N THR A 128 -0.92 -1.75 11.27
CA THR A 128 0.08 -1.23 10.33
C THR A 128 -0.14 -1.82 8.94
N ALA A 129 0.18 -1.06 7.89
CA ALA A 129 0.20 -1.56 6.52
C ALA A 129 1.46 -1.15 5.75
N LEU A 130 1.89 -2.01 4.80
CA LEU A 130 2.89 -1.73 3.79
C LEU A 130 2.21 -1.51 2.44
N ILE A 131 2.24 -0.29 1.93
CA ILE A 131 1.90 0.04 0.56
C ILE A 131 3.12 -0.25 -0.32
N VAL A 132 2.94 -1.14 -1.30
CA VAL A 132 3.99 -1.59 -2.21
C VAL A 132 3.56 -1.34 -3.66
N PRO A 133 3.97 -0.21 -4.26
CA PRO A 133 3.80 0.03 -5.70
C PRO A 133 4.60 -1.00 -6.48
N ILE A 134 3.98 -1.66 -7.45
CA ILE A 134 4.63 -2.76 -8.15
C ILE A 134 4.32 -2.76 -9.65
N HIS A 135 5.27 -3.25 -10.44
CA HIS A 135 5.14 -3.52 -11.87
C HIS A 135 5.94 -4.77 -12.25
N ASP A 136 5.75 -5.23 -13.48
CA ASP A 136 6.27 -6.48 -14.05
C ASP A 136 7.72 -6.82 -13.69
N ALA A 137 8.66 -5.89 -13.89
CA ALA A 137 10.08 -6.12 -13.62
C ALA A 137 10.40 -6.39 -12.14
N TYR A 138 9.48 -6.02 -11.23
CA TYR A 138 9.65 -6.16 -9.78
C TYR A 138 8.70 -7.19 -9.15
N PHE A 139 7.92 -7.94 -9.94
CA PHE A 139 7.03 -8.96 -9.39
C PHE A 139 7.76 -10.00 -8.55
N ILE A 140 8.96 -10.41 -8.94
CA ILE A 140 9.75 -11.36 -8.16
C ILE A 140 10.08 -10.82 -6.76
N TYR A 141 10.40 -9.53 -6.65
CA TYR A 141 10.69 -8.91 -5.36
C TYR A 141 9.42 -8.77 -4.51
N GLY A 142 8.29 -8.37 -5.11
CA GLY A 142 7.02 -8.35 -4.40
C GLY A 142 6.57 -9.71 -3.89
N ILE A 143 6.82 -10.79 -4.65
CA ILE A 143 6.56 -12.17 -4.20
C ILE A 143 7.45 -12.53 -3.02
N ASN A 144 8.74 -12.22 -3.08
CA ASN A 144 9.67 -12.45 -1.98
C ASN A 144 9.21 -11.71 -0.71
N LEU A 145 8.86 -10.42 -0.83
CA LEU A 145 8.31 -9.62 0.27
C LEU A 145 7.04 -10.26 0.84
N LEU A 146 6.13 -10.72 -0.02
CA LEU A 146 4.90 -11.39 0.41
C LEU A 146 5.17 -12.67 1.21
N PHE A 147 6.11 -13.51 0.77
CA PHE A 147 6.52 -14.71 1.51
C PHE A 147 7.21 -14.37 2.85
N GLN A 148 8.08 -13.36 2.86
CA GLN A 148 8.76 -12.91 4.09
C GLN A 148 7.79 -12.28 5.09
N SER A 149 6.63 -11.79 4.62
CA SER A 149 5.59 -11.19 5.43
C SER A 149 4.60 -12.20 6.04
N MET A 150 4.85 -13.51 5.91
CA MET A 150 4.01 -14.51 6.55
C MET A 150 4.04 -14.36 8.08
N GLY A 151 2.86 -14.20 8.69
CA GLY A 151 2.73 -14.01 10.13
C GLY A 151 3.09 -12.59 10.62
N ALA A 152 3.12 -11.62 9.70
CA ALA A 152 3.46 -10.24 10.02
C ALA A 152 2.44 -9.51 10.92
N ASP A 153 2.93 -8.48 11.64
CA ASP A 153 2.10 -7.53 12.39
C ASP A 153 1.64 -6.33 11.54
N TYR A 154 1.62 -6.51 10.22
CA TYR A 154 1.19 -5.55 9.23
C TYR A 154 0.46 -6.24 8.07
N ASP A 155 -0.37 -5.48 7.36
CA ASP A 155 -1.00 -5.91 6.11
C ASP A 155 -0.20 -5.45 4.88
N VAL A 156 -0.13 -6.27 3.83
CA VAL A 156 0.52 -5.91 2.56
C VAL A 156 -0.52 -5.42 1.56
N VAL A 157 -0.28 -4.25 0.96
CA VAL A 157 -1.14 -3.64 -0.06
C VAL A 157 -0.33 -3.42 -1.33
N PHE A 158 -0.55 -4.27 -2.34
CA PHE A 158 0.10 -4.12 -3.64
C PHE A 158 -0.71 -3.16 -4.51
N VAL A 159 0.00 -2.21 -5.15
CA VAL A 159 -0.61 -1.24 -6.08
C VAL A 159 -0.10 -1.49 -7.51
N PHE A 160 -0.98 -2.05 -8.33
CA PHE A 160 -0.74 -2.39 -9.72
C PHE A 160 -1.14 -1.23 -10.65
N SER A 161 -0.51 -1.13 -11.82
CA SER A 161 -0.92 -0.14 -12.82
C SER A 161 -2.21 -0.57 -13.53
N THR A 162 -2.29 -1.86 -13.89
CA THR A 162 -3.42 -2.44 -14.63
C THR A 162 -3.92 -3.75 -14.01
N ASP A 163 -5.12 -4.19 -14.40
CA ASP A 163 -5.65 -5.49 -13.96
C ASP A 163 -4.84 -6.66 -14.57
N ALA A 164 -4.23 -6.46 -15.74
CA ALA A 164 -3.34 -7.44 -16.36
C ALA A 164 -2.10 -7.69 -15.49
N ASP A 165 -1.48 -6.62 -14.95
CA ASP A 165 -0.35 -6.72 -14.02
C ASP A 165 -0.72 -7.53 -12.77
N ARG A 166 -1.89 -7.24 -12.19
CA ARG A 166 -2.41 -7.96 -11.01
C ARG A 166 -2.59 -9.46 -11.30
N LEU A 167 -3.14 -9.79 -12.47
CA LEU A 167 -3.35 -11.18 -12.89
C LEU A 167 -2.02 -11.90 -13.16
N GLN A 168 -1.05 -11.24 -13.78
CA GLN A 168 0.28 -11.80 -14.00
C GLN A 168 0.99 -12.06 -12.67
N PHE A 169 0.96 -11.10 -11.73
CA PHE A 169 1.51 -11.27 -10.39
C PHE A 169 0.87 -12.46 -9.67
N ARG A 170 -0.46 -12.59 -9.72
CA ARG A 170 -1.19 -13.73 -9.16
C ARG A 170 -0.69 -15.07 -9.71
N GLN A 171 -0.39 -15.16 -11.01
CA GLN A 171 0.07 -16.41 -11.64
C GLN A 171 1.47 -16.84 -11.18
N MET A 172 2.26 -15.91 -10.63
CA MET A 172 3.61 -16.18 -10.17
C MET A 172 3.68 -16.71 -8.73
N HIS A 173 2.55 -16.76 -8.02
CA HIS A 173 2.45 -17.41 -6.71
C HIS A 173 1.22 -18.31 -6.63
N GLN A 174 1.19 -19.21 -5.66
CA GLN A 174 0.08 -20.14 -5.48
C GLN A 174 -0.96 -19.58 -4.50
N ALA A 175 -2.17 -20.13 -4.57
CA ALA A 175 -3.18 -19.89 -3.54
C ALA A 175 -2.67 -20.38 -2.19
N SER A 176 -2.72 -19.53 -1.17
CA SER A 176 -2.33 -19.90 0.18
C SER A 176 -3.18 -19.14 1.19
N ALA A 177 -3.67 -19.86 2.19
CA ALA A 177 -4.40 -19.25 3.31
C ALA A 177 -3.49 -18.40 4.22
N TYR A 178 -2.17 -18.50 4.06
CA TYR A 178 -1.17 -17.78 4.83
C TYR A 178 -0.60 -16.56 4.10
N LEU A 179 -0.82 -16.46 2.78
CA LEU A 179 -0.44 -15.30 1.99
C LEU A 179 -1.65 -14.37 1.91
N SER A 180 -1.61 -13.28 2.68
CA SER A 180 -2.67 -12.29 2.73
C SER A 180 -2.14 -10.95 2.24
N TYR A 181 -2.80 -10.40 1.22
CA TYR A 181 -2.54 -9.06 0.70
C TYR A 181 -3.82 -8.46 0.09
N THR A 182 -3.82 -7.15 -0.07
CA THR A 182 -4.88 -6.39 -0.76
C THR A 182 -4.34 -5.89 -2.10
N SER A 183 -5.18 -5.85 -3.14
CA SER A 183 -4.78 -5.40 -4.47
C SER A 183 -5.50 -4.11 -4.84
N ILE A 184 -4.75 -3.06 -5.16
CA ILE A 184 -5.28 -1.83 -5.74
C ILE A 184 -4.82 -1.75 -7.20
N VAL A 185 -5.75 -1.50 -8.12
CA VAL A 185 -5.44 -1.36 -9.56
C VAL A 185 -5.66 0.09 -9.97
N LEU A 186 -4.58 0.80 -10.29
CA LEU A 186 -4.60 2.24 -10.58
C LEU A 186 -5.56 2.59 -11.73
N SER A 187 -5.61 1.78 -12.78
CA SER A 187 -6.50 2.00 -13.92
C SER A 187 -8.00 1.92 -13.62
N ASP A 188 -8.38 1.44 -12.44
CA ASP A 188 -9.78 1.41 -12.02
C ASP A 188 -10.25 2.76 -11.43
N TYR A 189 -9.31 3.66 -11.12
CA TYR A 189 -9.58 4.95 -10.47
C TYR A 189 -9.29 6.17 -11.34
N PHE A 190 -8.40 6.03 -12.32
CA PHE A 190 -7.96 7.14 -13.17
C PHE A 190 -8.44 6.99 -14.61
N SER A 191 -8.73 8.14 -15.25
CA SER A 191 -9.02 8.18 -16.68
C SER A 191 -7.78 7.83 -17.50
N ALA A 192 -7.98 7.36 -18.74
CA ALA A 192 -6.87 7.08 -19.66
C ALA A 192 -5.97 8.30 -19.90
N SER A 193 -6.56 9.51 -19.96
CA SER A 193 -5.81 10.76 -20.11
C SER A 193 -4.90 11.03 -18.91
N ALA A 194 -5.40 10.85 -17.68
CA ALA A 194 -4.59 11.01 -16.48
C ALA A 194 -3.44 9.99 -16.45
N LEU A 195 -3.70 8.73 -16.81
CA LEU A 195 -2.66 7.70 -16.89
C LEU A 195 -1.58 8.00 -17.95
N SER A 196 -1.95 8.65 -19.07
CA SER A 196 -0.97 9.12 -20.07
C SER A 196 0.01 10.11 -19.44
N VAL A 197 -0.50 11.09 -18.69
CA VAL A 197 0.35 12.09 -18.01
C VAL A 197 1.24 11.43 -16.94
N VAL A 198 0.70 10.49 -16.16
CA VAL A 198 1.52 9.70 -15.20
C VAL A 198 2.70 9.03 -15.92
N ALA A 199 2.46 8.45 -17.10
CA ALA A 199 3.48 7.79 -17.89
C ALA A 199 4.53 8.78 -18.42
N GLU A 200 4.08 9.89 -19.02
CA GLU A 200 4.92 10.93 -19.59
C GLU A 200 5.82 11.58 -18.54
N GLN A 201 5.29 11.88 -17.36
CA GLN A 201 6.00 12.51 -16.26
C GLN A 201 6.79 11.52 -15.38
N ARG A 202 6.63 10.21 -15.60
CA ARG A 202 7.27 9.12 -14.84
C ARG A 202 6.98 9.19 -13.34
N THR A 203 5.70 9.40 -13.01
CA THR A 203 5.22 9.59 -11.62
C THR A 203 4.46 8.37 -11.09
N TRP A 204 4.58 7.20 -11.75
CA TRP A 204 3.90 5.96 -11.36
C TRP A 204 4.06 5.58 -9.89
N PRO A 205 5.26 5.61 -9.27
CA PRO A 205 5.39 5.22 -7.86
C PRO A 205 4.62 6.17 -6.94
N THR A 206 4.81 7.48 -7.12
CA THR A 206 4.18 8.52 -6.28
C THR A 206 2.66 8.48 -6.37
N ILE A 207 2.08 8.39 -7.58
CA ILE A 207 0.61 8.37 -7.75
C ILE A 207 -0.01 7.10 -7.13
N LYS A 208 0.68 5.96 -7.23
CA LYS A 208 0.24 4.71 -6.60
C LYS A 208 0.22 4.81 -5.08
N LYS A 209 1.25 5.43 -4.49
CA LYS A 209 1.36 5.67 -3.04
C LYS A 209 0.24 6.58 -2.54
N PHE A 210 -0.01 7.71 -3.20
CA PHE A 210 -1.10 8.61 -2.81
C PHE A 210 -2.49 7.99 -2.97
N LEU A 211 -2.75 7.24 -4.05
CA LEU A 211 -4.01 6.52 -4.20
C LEU A 211 -4.22 5.54 -3.04
N ALA A 212 -3.22 4.72 -2.74
CA ALA A 212 -3.34 3.73 -1.66
C ALA A 212 -3.52 4.40 -0.30
N LEU A 213 -2.77 5.47 0.02
CA LEU A 213 -2.96 6.26 1.24
C LEU A 213 -4.40 6.77 1.34
N ALA A 214 -4.96 7.32 0.26
CA ALA A 214 -6.32 7.85 0.22
C ALA A 214 -7.40 6.78 0.42
N LEU A 215 -7.10 5.52 0.09
CA LEU A 215 -8.05 4.41 0.19
C LEU A 215 -7.98 3.70 1.55
N ILE A 216 -6.79 3.60 2.18
CA ILE A 216 -6.59 2.67 3.31
C ILE A 216 -6.39 3.34 4.68
N HIS A 217 -6.16 4.66 4.73
CA HIS A 217 -5.76 5.33 5.97
C HIS A 217 -6.72 5.22 7.16
N GLN A 218 -7.99 4.84 6.94
CA GLN A 218 -8.96 4.68 8.03
C GLN A 218 -8.85 3.32 8.73
N SER A 219 -8.15 2.36 8.12
CA SER A 219 -8.08 0.97 8.59
C SER A 219 -6.84 0.68 9.44
N TYR A 220 -5.94 1.65 9.58
CA TYR A 220 -4.64 1.46 10.23
C TYR A 220 -4.32 2.66 11.10
N ASP A 221 -3.39 2.48 12.04
CA ASP A 221 -2.76 3.56 12.80
C ASP A 221 -1.51 4.08 12.07
N TYR A 222 -0.78 3.16 11.42
CA TYR A 222 0.48 3.45 10.73
C TYR A 222 0.51 2.85 9.33
N ILE A 223 1.10 3.58 8.39
CA ILE A 223 1.26 3.13 7.01
C ILE A 223 2.70 3.40 6.57
N HIS A 224 3.28 2.46 5.83
CA HIS A 224 4.59 2.60 5.22
C HIS A 224 4.46 2.51 3.71
N CYS A 225 5.03 3.45 2.98
CA CYS A 225 5.18 3.33 1.54
C CYS A 225 6.59 2.79 1.24
N VAL A 226 6.69 1.52 0.85
CA VAL A 226 7.97 0.86 0.56
C VAL A 226 8.00 0.38 -0.89
N ASP A 227 9.16 0.42 -1.53
CA ASP A 227 9.30 -0.15 -2.87
C ASP A 227 9.45 -1.68 -2.80
N ALA A 228 9.15 -2.36 -3.90
CA ALA A 228 9.00 -3.82 -3.94
C ALA A 228 10.32 -4.57 -3.65
N GLU A 229 11.46 -3.97 -3.97
CA GLU A 229 12.83 -4.43 -3.69
C GLU A 229 13.26 -4.29 -2.21
N THR A 230 12.28 -4.32 -1.30
CA THR A 230 12.50 -4.40 0.14
C THR A 230 12.55 -5.85 0.58
N TYR A 231 13.62 -6.25 1.27
CA TYR A 231 13.72 -7.52 1.96
C TYR A 231 13.30 -7.34 3.43
N VAL A 232 12.32 -8.12 3.88
CA VAL A 232 11.87 -8.12 5.27
C VAL A 232 12.77 -9.07 6.07
N LEU A 233 13.51 -8.52 7.04
CA LEU A 233 14.33 -9.28 7.98
C LEU A 233 13.48 -9.87 9.09
N ASN A 234 12.55 -9.08 9.62
CA ASN A 234 11.65 -9.44 10.71
C ASN A 234 10.22 -9.01 10.35
N PRO A 235 9.25 -9.95 10.26
CA PRO A 235 7.87 -9.63 9.91
C PRO A 235 7.08 -9.01 11.06
N THR A 236 7.64 -8.98 12.27
CA THR A 236 7.00 -8.42 13.47
C THR A 236 7.79 -7.25 14.05
N GLY A 237 7.12 -6.35 14.75
CA GLY A 237 7.73 -5.19 15.40
C GLY A 237 7.59 -3.89 14.59
N TRP A 238 6.94 -3.95 13.43
CA TRP A 238 6.69 -2.79 12.57
C TRP A 238 5.75 -1.80 13.24
N THR A 239 4.71 -2.28 13.92
CA THR A 239 3.79 -1.40 14.64
C THR A 239 4.52 -0.65 15.76
N GLN A 240 5.30 -1.36 16.57
CA GLN A 240 6.07 -0.76 17.66
C GLN A 240 7.12 0.25 17.15
N ALA A 241 7.82 -0.09 16.06
CA ALA A 241 8.77 0.83 15.43
C ALA A 241 8.08 2.10 14.93
N SER A 242 6.90 1.96 14.31
CA SER A 242 6.11 3.08 13.83
C SER A 242 5.64 4.00 14.95
N GLU A 243 5.17 3.41 16.06
CA GLU A 243 4.79 4.15 17.27
C GLU A 243 5.96 4.96 17.83
N ALA A 244 7.15 4.38 17.89
CA ALA A 244 8.35 5.05 18.38
C ALA A 244 8.74 6.24 17.49
N ILE A 245 8.74 6.06 16.15
CA ILE A 245 9.04 7.12 15.18
C ILE A 245 8.01 8.24 15.28
N ALA A 246 6.71 7.91 15.31
CA ALA A 246 5.65 8.89 15.42
C ALA A 246 5.73 9.68 16.75
N SER A 247 6.01 8.99 17.86
CA SER A 247 6.12 9.59 19.19
C SER A 247 7.34 10.50 19.32
N ALA A 248 8.43 10.19 18.61
CA ALA A 248 9.62 11.05 18.58
C ALA A 248 9.34 12.40 17.88
N SER A 249 8.35 12.47 16.99
CA SER A 249 7.95 13.67 16.25
C SER A 249 9.15 14.40 15.62
N ARG A 250 10.05 13.62 15.03
CA ARG A 250 11.32 14.11 14.50
C ARG A 250 11.69 13.39 13.21
N TRP A 251 12.06 14.17 12.23
CA TRP A 251 12.68 13.71 10.98
C TRP A 251 14.17 14.01 11.00
N TYR A 252 14.95 13.13 10.39
CA TYR A 252 16.39 13.28 10.33
C TYR A 252 16.84 13.65 8.92
N GLY A 253 17.96 14.37 8.84
CA GLY A 253 18.51 14.84 7.58
C GLY A 253 20.02 15.03 7.63
N GLY A 254 20.67 14.91 6.49
CA GLY A 254 22.11 15.18 6.34
C GLY A 254 22.31 16.53 5.67
N THR A 255 23.40 17.23 5.96
CA THR A 255 23.66 18.54 5.34
C THR A 255 23.94 18.40 3.85
N LEU A 256 23.43 19.36 3.07
CA LEU A 256 23.70 19.48 1.65
C LEU A 256 24.72 20.58 1.38
N THR A 257 25.87 20.21 0.82
CA THR A 257 26.84 21.16 0.25
C THR A 257 26.36 21.73 -1.10
N ALA A 258 27.15 22.64 -1.70
CA ALA A 258 26.87 23.23 -3.01
C ALA A 258 26.84 22.23 -4.17
N ASN A 259 27.44 21.04 -4.01
CA ASN A 259 27.53 20.03 -5.05
C ASN A 259 26.26 19.17 -5.18
N HIS A 260 25.31 19.31 -4.25
CA HIS A 260 24.09 18.50 -4.19
C HIS A 260 22.90 19.22 -4.84
N THR A 261 23.05 19.61 -6.10
CA THR A 261 22.01 20.36 -6.82
C THR A 261 20.74 19.53 -7.04
N SER A 262 20.88 18.25 -7.36
CA SER A 262 19.77 17.32 -7.58
C SER A 262 18.95 17.10 -6.30
N GLU A 263 19.61 16.88 -5.16
CA GLU A 263 18.94 16.66 -3.87
C GLU A 263 18.22 17.92 -3.40
N ARG A 264 18.83 19.10 -3.61
CA ARG A 264 18.16 20.38 -3.36
C ARG A 264 16.91 20.54 -4.22
N GLN A 265 16.98 20.16 -5.50
CA GLN A 265 15.82 20.17 -6.39
C GLN A 265 14.73 19.19 -5.93
N ILE A 266 15.09 18.00 -5.44
CA ILE A 266 14.14 17.03 -4.87
C ILE A 266 13.45 17.61 -3.63
N MET A 267 14.22 18.17 -2.70
CA MET A 267 13.69 18.79 -1.48
C MET A 267 12.76 19.96 -1.82
N TYR A 268 13.15 20.82 -2.77
CA TYR A 268 12.31 21.90 -3.27
C TYR A 268 11.02 21.37 -3.91
N ALA A 269 11.14 20.49 -4.89
CA ALA A 269 10.00 19.96 -5.63
C ALA A 269 9.00 19.27 -4.71
N SER A 270 9.49 18.42 -3.81
CA SER A 270 8.67 17.64 -2.88
C SER A 270 8.02 18.51 -1.80
N SER A 271 8.56 19.68 -1.48
CA SER A 271 7.99 20.56 -0.44
C SER A 271 7.11 21.67 -0.99
N VAL A 272 7.32 22.11 -2.24
CA VAL A 272 6.68 23.32 -2.79
C VAL A 272 5.60 23.02 -3.84
N LEU A 273 5.85 22.08 -4.77
CA LEU A 273 5.01 21.97 -5.98
C LEU A 273 3.56 21.58 -5.70
N LEU A 274 3.35 20.76 -4.67
CA LEU A 274 2.02 20.34 -4.25
C LEU A 274 1.45 21.20 -3.11
N ALA A 275 2.29 21.96 -2.41
CA ALA A 275 1.89 22.73 -1.25
C ALA A 275 1.14 24.02 -1.65
N PRO A 276 0.22 24.50 -0.80
CA PRO A 276 -0.40 25.81 -0.98
C PRO A 276 0.66 26.93 -1.00
N ILE A 277 0.47 27.92 -1.87
CA ILE A 277 1.39 29.06 -2.02
C ILE A 277 1.59 29.80 -0.68
N ALA A 278 0.55 29.87 0.15
CA ALA A 278 0.61 30.52 1.45
C ALA A 278 1.64 29.91 2.42
N ASP A 279 2.03 28.65 2.22
CA ASP A 279 2.99 27.95 3.09
C ASP A 279 4.43 28.03 2.58
N HIS A 280 4.68 28.58 1.38
CA HIS A 280 6.01 28.52 0.75
C HIS A 280 7.13 29.17 1.57
N GLU A 281 6.85 30.29 2.25
CA GLU A 281 7.81 30.96 3.14
C GLU A 281 8.11 30.11 4.39
N ASN A 282 7.08 29.50 4.97
CA ASN A 282 7.23 28.59 6.11
C ASN A 282 8.03 27.35 5.69
N ILE A 283 7.76 26.78 4.52
CA ILE A 283 8.52 25.66 3.93
C ILE A 283 9.99 26.03 3.76
N GLN A 284 10.28 27.20 3.19
CA GLN A 284 11.65 27.66 3.01
C GLN A 284 12.36 27.80 4.37
N THR A 285 11.65 28.29 5.40
CA THR A 285 12.19 28.43 6.76
C THR A 285 12.47 27.07 7.40
N VAL A 286 11.51 26.14 7.43
CA VAL A 286 11.68 24.83 8.07
C VAL A 286 12.66 23.92 7.32
N SER A 287 12.81 24.11 6.01
CA SER A 287 13.82 23.42 5.19
C SER A 287 15.24 23.98 5.37
N GLY A 288 15.41 25.08 6.11
CA GLY A 288 16.68 25.80 6.18
C GLY A 288 17.17 26.23 4.80
N ASN A 289 16.25 26.70 3.94
CA ASN A 289 16.51 26.97 2.53
C ASN A 289 17.03 25.74 1.78
N TRP A 290 16.35 24.60 2.00
CA TRP A 290 16.68 23.28 1.45
C TRP A 290 18.15 22.89 1.66
N ALA A 291 18.70 23.18 2.84
CA ALA A 291 20.11 22.92 3.17
C ALA A 291 20.38 21.52 3.75
N PHE A 292 19.36 20.69 3.87
CA PHE A 292 19.49 19.30 4.31
C PHE A 292 18.66 18.36 3.45
N TYR A 293 18.95 17.06 3.52
CA TYR A 293 18.28 16.01 2.77
C TYR A 293 17.75 14.92 3.69
N THR A 294 16.44 14.71 3.66
CA THR A 294 15.71 13.83 4.58
C THR A 294 15.31 12.50 3.95
N TRP A 295 15.76 12.26 2.73
CA TRP A 295 15.60 10.96 2.12
C TRP A 295 16.37 9.92 2.92
N TRP A 296 15.74 8.77 3.17
CA TRP A 296 16.41 7.56 3.58
C TRP A 296 17.19 7.68 4.92
N TRP A 297 16.46 7.83 6.02
CA TRP A 297 17.01 7.89 7.39
C TRP A 297 16.45 6.83 8.32
N ASP A 298 15.13 6.67 8.36
CA ASP A 298 14.46 5.57 9.05
C ASP A 298 13.18 5.20 8.27
N LEU A 299 12.43 4.23 8.75
CA LEU A 299 11.20 3.76 8.11
C LEU A 299 10.28 4.92 7.68
N PRO A 300 9.69 4.86 6.46
CA PRO A 300 8.86 5.93 5.91
C PRO A 300 7.44 5.86 6.48
N VAL A 301 7.31 6.20 7.77
CA VAL A 301 6.05 6.13 8.52
C VAL A 301 5.13 7.29 8.16
N TYR A 302 3.89 6.94 7.84
CA TYR A 302 2.72 7.80 7.84
C TYR A 302 1.88 7.50 9.08
N VAL A 303 1.57 8.54 9.86
CA VAL A 303 0.56 8.48 10.92
C VAL A 303 -0.81 8.57 10.25
N ALA A 304 -1.55 7.47 10.24
CA ALA A 304 -2.73 7.31 9.39
C ALA A 304 -3.84 8.33 9.67
N LYS A 305 -4.01 8.73 10.95
CA LYS A 305 -4.94 9.80 11.35
C LYS A 305 -4.62 11.18 10.77
N SER A 306 -3.38 11.45 10.35
CA SER A 306 -3.00 12.74 9.74
C SER A 306 -3.11 12.75 8.22
N VAL A 307 -3.27 11.58 7.59
CA VAL A 307 -3.39 11.42 6.13
C VAL A 307 -4.54 12.23 5.53
N PRO A 308 -5.75 12.34 6.12
CA PRO A 308 -6.81 13.20 5.57
C PRO A 308 -6.37 14.65 5.37
N GLY A 309 -5.79 15.27 6.41
CA GLY A 309 -5.32 16.64 6.34
C GLY A 309 -4.12 16.80 5.41
N PHE A 310 -3.25 15.78 5.33
CA PHE A 310 -2.15 15.76 4.35
C PHE A 310 -2.66 15.77 2.91
N LEU A 311 -3.61 14.89 2.60
CA LEU A 311 -4.21 14.78 1.27
C LEU A 311 -4.97 16.06 0.90
N GLU A 312 -5.68 16.66 1.85
CA GLU A 312 -6.30 17.98 1.67
C GLU A 312 -5.27 19.07 1.39
N TRP A 313 -4.17 19.10 2.16
CA TRP A 313 -3.11 20.10 2.03
C TRP A 313 -2.43 20.08 0.66
N ILE A 314 -2.15 18.89 0.11
CA ILE A 314 -1.59 18.77 -1.25
C ILE A 314 -2.65 18.97 -2.36
N GLY A 315 -3.92 19.08 -1.99
CA GLY A 315 -5.05 19.13 -2.92
C GLY A 315 -5.23 17.84 -3.71
N TRP A 316 -5.03 16.69 -3.07
CA TRP A 316 -5.13 15.37 -3.69
C TRP A 316 -6.54 15.07 -4.22
N ASP A 317 -6.61 14.65 -5.46
CA ASP A 317 -7.77 13.99 -6.05
C ASP A 317 -7.36 13.03 -7.18
N MET A 318 -8.35 12.35 -7.79
CA MET A 318 -8.14 11.41 -8.91
C MET A 318 -8.22 12.11 -10.28
N SER A 319 -8.18 13.44 -10.32
CA SER A 319 -8.37 14.23 -11.54
C SER A 319 -7.09 14.32 -12.36
N LEU A 320 -7.25 14.66 -13.64
CA LEU A 320 -6.12 14.99 -14.51
C LEU A 320 -5.35 16.21 -13.95
N GLN A 321 -6.07 17.20 -13.41
CA GLN A 321 -5.50 18.45 -12.91
C GLN A 321 -4.53 18.23 -11.75
N PHE A 322 -4.83 17.29 -10.85
CA PHE A 322 -3.87 16.93 -9.80
C PHE A 322 -2.63 16.27 -10.40
N VAL A 323 -2.82 15.29 -11.29
CA VAL A 323 -1.72 14.54 -11.91
C VAL A 323 -0.75 15.46 -12.66
N GLU A 324 -1.26 16.46 -13.39
CA GLU A 324 -0.45 17.43 -14.14
C GLU A 324 0.55 18.22 -13.27
N ARG A 325 0.28 18.34 -11.96
CA ARG A 325 1.16 19.03 -11.00
C ARG A 325 2.34 18.18 -10.52
N LEU A 326 2.27 16.86 -10.72
CA LEU A 326 3.34 15.96 -10.29
C LEU A 326 4.53 16.02 -11.27
N VAL A 327 5.72 15.80 -10.73
CA VAL A 327 6.94 15.59 -11.53
C VAL A 327 7.77 14.49 -10.87
N HIS A 328 8.69 13.91 -11.63
CA HIS A 328 9.54 12.82 -11.15
C HIS A 328 10.30 13.12 -9.83
N SER A 329 10.63 14.40 -9.58
CA SER A 329 11.33 14.84 -8.37
C SER A 329 10.44 15.05 -7.15
N VAL A 330 9.13 14.76 -7.23
CA VAL A 330 8.21 14.80 -6.09
C VAL A 330 8.14 13.42 -5.44
N PHE A 331 8.69 13.34 -4.23
CA PHE A 331 8.72 12.14 -3.42
C PHE A 331 7.70 12.24 -2.29
N ASP A 332 6.76 11.30 -2.26
CA ASP A 332 5.58 11.30 -1.39
C ASP A 332 5.94 11.47 0.09
N HIS A 333 6.93 10.72 0.59
CA HIS A 333 7.26 10.77 2.01
C HIS A 333 7.98 12.05 2.39
N ILE A 334 8.82 12.62 1.51
CA ILE A 334 9.41 13.95 1.75
C ILE A 334 8.29 14.99 1.83
N THR A 335 7.33 14.97 0.90
CA THR A 335 6.16 15.87 0.94
C THR A 335 5.39 15.73 2.26
N TYR A 336 5.16 14.50 2.73
CA TYR A 336 4.50 14.24 4.01
C TYR A 336 5.30 14.75 5.22
N GLN A 337 6.63 14.61 5.22
CA GLN A 337 7.48 15.12 6.28
C GLN A 337 7.32 16.63 6.46
N PHE A 338 7.23 17.39 5.36
CA PHE A 338 6.98 18.84 5.39
C PHE A 338 5.58 19.17 5.93
N TYR A 339 4.54 18.45 5.49
CA TYR A 339 3.21 18.61 6.07
C TYR A 339 3.22 18.39 7.58
N MET A 340 3.88 17.33 8.06
CA MET A 340 3.98 17.04 9.49
C MET A 340 4.83 18.07 10.25
N ALA A 341 5.82 18.69 9.61
CA ALA A 341 6.61 19.76 10.23
C ALA A 341 5.79 21.05 10.42
N LEU A 342 4.89 21.35 9.48
CA LEU A 342 4.04 22.54 9.53
C LEU A 342 2.79 22.36 10.40
N HIS A 343 2.17 21.17 10.33
CA HIS A 343 0.83 20.94 10.89
C HIS A 343 0.77 19.81 11.92
N GLY A 344 1.79 18.94 11.94
CA GLY A 344 1.83 17.73 12.77
C GLY A 344 2.71 17.84 14.02
N GLY A 345 3.40 18.96 14.23
CA GLY A 345 4.32 19.17 15.35
C GLY A 345 5.67 18.45 15.22
N PHE A 346 6.02 17.98 14.03
CA PHE A 346 7.31 17.34 13.79
C PHE A 346 8.40 18.39 13.59
N SER A 347 9.65 18.01 13.85
CA SER A 347 10.82 18.87 13.59
C SER A 347 11.87 18.14 12.77
N PHE A 348 12.62 18.89 11.95
CA PHE A 348 13.80 18.36 11.27
C PHE A 348 15.02 18.48 12.18
N THR A 349 15.83 17.42 12.23
CA THR A 349 17.08 17.36 12.98
C THR A 349 18.20 16.93 12.05
N VAL A 350 19.20 17.79 11.90
CA VAL A 350 20.39 17.49 11.12
C VAL A 350 21.30 16.56 11.92
N VAL A 351 21.71 15.45 11.31
CA VAL A 351 22.61 14.48 11.94
C VAL A 351 24.05 14.94 11.80
N GLU A 352 24.77 14.99 12.91
CA GLU A 352 26.11 15.58 12.96
C GLU A 352 27.12 14.76 12.16
N GLY A 353 27.93 15.46 11.36
CA GLY A 353 28.97 14.84 10.54
C GLY A 353 28.45 14.10 9.31
N MET A 354 27.15 14.21 9.00
CA MET A 354 26.53 13.58 7.84
C MET A 354 26.31 14.56 6.72
N ASN A 355 26.94 14.28 5.58
CA ASN A 355 26.62 14.90 4.30
C ASN A 355 25.78 13.90 3.50
N HIS A 356 24.59 14.29 3.05
CA HIS A 356 23.65 13.43 2.31
C HIS A 356 22.92 12.36 3.17
N ALA A 357 22.08 11.55 2.52
CA ALA A 357 21.29 10.43 3.02
C ALA A 357 22.11 9.16 3.26
N LEU A 358 21.50 8.17 3.93
CA LEU A 358 22.16 6.90 4.22
C LEU A 358 22.05 5.85 3.08
N GLU A 359 21.41 6.16 1.96
CA GLU A 359 21.02 5.21 0.90
C GLU A 359 22.20 4.39 0.35
N PHE A 360 23.38 5.00 0.26
CA PHE A 360 24.63 4.39 -0.23
C PHE A 360 25.71 4.29 0.85
N SER A 361 25.31 4.33 2.12
CA SER A 361 26.25 4.34 3.26
C SER A 361 26.74 2.94 3.64
N THR A 362 27.97 2.86 4.14
CA THR A 362 28.58 1.62 4.66
C THR A 362 28.05 1.25 6.05
N ALA A 363 28.26 0.00 6.49
CA ALA A 363 27.88 -0.45 7.83
C ALA A 363 28.47 0.40 8.96
N ASN A 364 29.73 0.85 8.81
CA ASN A 364 30.37 1.74 9.78
C ASN A 364 29.62 3.07 9.89
N LEU A 365 29.25 3.68 8.76
CA LEU A 365 28.53 4.94 8.76
C LEU A 365 27.12 4.79 9.33
N VAL A 366 26.39 3.74 8.91
CA VAL A 366 25.05 3.45 9.42
C VAL A 366 25.07 3.15 10.93
N SER A 367 26.03 2.36 11.42
CA SER A 367 26.15 2.06 12.86
C SER A 367 26.52 3.29 13.69
N ARG A 368 27.30 4.23 13.14
CA ARG A 368 27.56 5.54 13.79
C ARG A 368 26.28 6.36 13.88
N VAL A 369 25.49 6.46 12.81
CA VAL A 369 24.23 7.19 12.85
C VAL A 369 23.21 6.51 13.76
N HIS A 370 23.11 5.18 13.74
CA HIS A 370 22.26 4.42 14.65
C HIS A 370 22.50 4.80 16.11
N LYS A 371 23.77 5.00 16.52
CA LYS A 371 24.12 5.44 17.88
C LYS A 371 23.68 6.88 18.18
N GLN A 372 23.59 7.75 17.17
CA GLN A 372 23.16 9.13 17.34
C GLN A 372 21.62 9.28 17.41
N ILE A 373 20.88 8.56 16.56
CA ILE A 373 19.43 8.75 16.38
C ILE A 373 18.57 7.59 16.94
N HIS A 374 19.22 6.62 17.57
CA HIS A 374 18.75 5.35 18.16
C HIS A 374 17.23 5.14 18.37
N PRO A 375 16.66 3.96 18.02
CA PRO A 375 17.17 2.92 17.11
C PRO A 375 16.55 3.07 15.72
N MET A 376 17.39 3.07 14.69
CA MET A 376 16.93 2.91 13.31
C MET A 376 16.44 1.48 13.06
N ARG A 377 15.47 1.31 12.15
CA ARG A 377 14.84 0.01 11.87
C ARG A 377 14.96 -0.47 10.43
N TRP A 378 15.66 0.26 9.57
CA TRP A 378 15.94 -0.18 8.20
C TRP A 378 17.35 0.18 7.73
N THR A 379 17.87 -0.56 6.75
CA THR A 379 19.17 -0.30 6.15
C THR A 379 19.21 -0.65 4.65
N ASN A 380 20.35 -0.41 4.00
CA ASN A 380 20.57 -0.64 2.58
C ASN A 380 21.34 -1.94 2.42
N ALA A 381 21.20 -2.59 1.26
CA ALA A 381 21.83 -3.88 1.03
C ALA A 381 23.37 -3.84 1.13
N LEU A 382 24.02 -2.71 0.79
CA LEU A 382 25.47 -2.56 0.93
C LEU A 382 25.92 -2.61 2.39
N ALA A 383 25.27 -1.85 3.27
CA ALA A 383 25.57 -1.83 4.70
C ALA A 383 25.29 -3.21 5.30
N TYR A 384 24.12 -3.79 5.00
CA TYR A 384 23.76 -5.12 5.52
C TYR A 384 24.79 -6.18 5.13
N ALA A 385 25.22 -6.23 3.87
CA ALA A 385 26.20 -7.20 3.39
C ALA A 385 27.59 -7.08 4.07
N GLN A 386 27.93 -5.90 4.61
CA GLN A 386 29.21 -5.67 5.28
C GLN A 386 29.20 -6.13 6.75
N ASP A 387 28.06 -6.10 7.43
CA ASP A 387 27.94 -6.48 8.84
C ASP A 387 26.52 -6.95 9.20
N PRO A 388 26.06 -8.12 8.70
CA PRO A 388 24.71 -8.62 8.96
C PRO A 388 24.46 -8.90 10.45
N GLY A 389 25.52 -9.23 11.20
CA GLY A 389 25.47 -9.47 12.64
C GLY A 389 25.00 -8.25 13.41
N PHE A 390 25.55 -7.06 13.11
CA PHE A 390 25.12 -5.80 13.72
C PHE A 390 23.62 -5.55 13.52
N PHE A 391 23.10 -5.68 12.30
CA PHE A 391 21.69 -5.38 12.00
C PHE A 391 20.73 -6.37 12.65
N ARG A 392 21.10 -7.66 12.69
CA ARG A 392 20.32 -8.69 13.40
C ARG A 392 20.30 -8.45 14.91
N GLN A 393 21.42 -8.05 15.51
CA GLN A 393 21.52 -7.78 16.96
C GLN A 393 20.78 -6.51 17.40
N ASN A 394 20.52 -5.58 16.47
CA ASN A 394 19.83 -4.32 16.76
C ASN A 394 18.39 -4.29 16.21
N ASP A 395 17.79 -5.46 15.98
CA ASP A 395 16.41 -5.65 15.53
C ASP A 395 16.02 -4.75 14.35
N TYR A 396 16.84 -4.72 13.30
CA TYR A 396 16.44 -4.11 12.04
C TYR A 396 15.31 -4.93 11.40
N LEU A 397 14.32 -4.25 10.83
CA LEU A 397 13.12 -4.87 10.27
C LEU A 397 13.25 -5.12 8.77
N ALA A 398 14.00 -4.28 8.05
CA ALA A 398 14.08 -4.35 6.61
C ALA A 398 15.45 -3.95 6.03
N VAL A 399 15.76 -4.52 4.87
CA VAL A 399 16.85 -4.12 3.99
C VAL A 399 16.26 -3.65 2.67
N TYR A 400 16.68 -2.47 2.23
CA TYR A 400 16.18 -1.84 1.02
C TYR A 400 17.16 -1.96 -0.15
N HIS A 401 16.64 -1.80 -1.37
CA HIS A 401 17.44 -1.74 -2.60
C HIS A 401 18.25 -3.02 -2.88
N ILE A 402 17.62 -4.18 -2.67
CA ILE A 402 18.26 -5.48 -2.95
C ILE A 402 18.44 -5.75 -4.45
N ASP A 403 17.88 -4.89 -5.31
CA ASP A 403 17.94 -4.93 -6.77
C ASP A 403 19.16 -4.17 -7.34
N ARG A 404 19.82 -3.32 -6.54
CA ARG A 404 20.90 -2.44 -7.01
C ARG A 404 22.11 -3.24 -7.44
N LYS A 405 22.41 -3.19 -8.75
CA LYS A 405 23.60 -3.82 -9.35
C LYS A 405 24.93 -3.29 -8.83
N THR A 406 24.95 -2.10 -8.24
CA THR A 406 26.15 -1.49 -7.62
C THR A 406 26.40 -2.00 -6.21
N PHE A 407 25.47 -2.74 -5.62
CA PHE A 407 25.64 -3.38 -4.32
C PHE A 407 26.12 -4.82 -4.49
N PRO A 408 26.76 -5.41 -3.46
CA PRO A 408 27.00 -6.84 -3.45
C PRO A 408 25.69 -7.60 -3.70
N GLN A 409 25.77 -8.75 -4.37
CA GLN A 409 24.60 -9.61 -4.53
C GLN A 409 24.02 -9.90 -3.14
N PHE A 410 22.78 -9.48 -2.92
CA PHE A 410 22.16 -9.62 -1.62
C PHE A 410 21.97 -11.11 -1.31
N ASN A 411 22.62 -11.57 -0.24
CA ASN A 411 22.43 -12.91 0.32
C ASN A 411 21.87 -12.75 1.74
N PRO A 412 20.67 -13.29 2.04
CA PRO A 412 20.08 -13.16 3.36
C PRO A 412 20.75 -14.01 4.46
N ASP A 413 21.57 -15.00 4.09
CA ASP A 413 22.18 -16.00 4.99
C ASP A 413 23.28 -15.44 5.89
#